data_AF-A0A921SZK3-F1
#
_entry.id   AF-A0A921SZK3-F1
#
_cell.length_a   1.000
_cell.length_b   1.000
_cell.length_c   1.000
_cell.angle_alpha   90.00
_cell.angle_beta   90.00
_cell.angle_gamma   90.00
#
_symmetry.space_group_name_H-M   'P 1'
#
loop_
_entity.id
_entity.type
_entity.pdbx_description
1 polymer ?
#
loop_
_entity_poly.entity_id
_entity_poly.type
_entity_poly.pdbx_seq_one_letter_code
_entity_poly.pdbx_strand_id
1 'polypeptide(L)'
;MSAIRYELIKTCKQSGARLGRLHTPHGVIETPIFMPVGTQATVKSMTPEELKEIGSQIILSNTYHLYMRPGHDLVKEAGGLHKFMNWDRPILTDSGGFQVFSLGPLRKITEEGVHFRSHIDGCKHFISPEKAMEIQNALGSDIMMAFDECAPYPADREYVKNSLERT
;
A
#
# COMPACT_ATOMS: atom_id res chain seq x y z
N MET A 1 -22.44 -9.43 0.15
CA MET A 1 -21.29 -10.22 0.66
C MET A 1 -20.10 -9.27 0.81
N SER A 2 -19.27 -9.44 1.84
CA SER A 2 -18.04 -8.66 1.97
C SER A 2 -17.12 -8.92 0.79
N ALA A 3 -16.52 -7.87 0.20
CA ALA A 3 -15.57 -7.99 -0.90
C ALA A 3 -14.30 -8.76 -0.50
N ILE A 4 -13.96 -8.72 0.79
CA ILE A 4 -12.85 -9.46 1.38
C ILE A 4 -13.37 -10.38 2.48
N ARG A 5 -12.92 -11.63 2.49
CA ARG A 5 -13.25 -12.60 3.56
C ARG A 5 -12.02 -13.41 3.93
N TYR A 6 -11.70 -13.47 5.22
CA TYR A 6 -10.67 -14.36 5.74
C TYR A 6 -11.26 -15.68 6.25
N GLU A 7 -10.65 -16.79 5.87
CA GLU A 7 -10.98 -18.14 6.28
C GLU A 7 -9.80 -18.73 7.04
N LEU A 8 -9.97 -18.96 8.35
CA LEU A 8 -8.97 -19.64 9.17
C LEU A 8 -9.12 -21.16 9.01
N ILE A 9 -8.10 -21.81 8.45
CA ILE A 9 -8.12 -23.27 8.18
C ILE A 9 -7.58 -24.03 9.39
N LYS A 10 -6.45 -23.60 9.95
CA LYS A 10 -5.80 -24.31 11.06
C LYS A 10 -4.96 -23.37 11.90
N THR A 11 -4.91 -23.64 13.19
CA THR A 11 -3.98 -23.01 14.14
C THR A 11 -3.11 -24.10 14.78
N CYS A 12 -1.79 -23.91 14.77
CA CYS A 12 -0.86 -24.79 15.48
C CYS A 12 -1.04 -24.64 16.99
N LYS A 13 -1.28 -25.74 17.70
CA LYS A 13 -1.48 -25.74 19.17
C LYS A 13 -0.23 -25.33 19.95
N GLN A 14 0.96 -25.53 19.38
CA GLN A 14 2.24 -25.26 20.06
C GLN A 14 2.73 -23.82 19.84
N SER A 15 2.67 -23.33 18.60
CA SER A 15 3.26 -22.03 18.22
C SER A 15 2.24 -20.91 17.98
N GLY A 16 0.95 -21.24 17.85
CA GLY A 16 -0.07 -20.28 17.43
C GLY A 16 -0.03 -19.89 15.96
N ALA A 17 0.86 -20.49 15.14
CA ALA A 17 0.94 -20.24 13.71
C ALA A 17 -0.39 -20.59 13.00
N ARG A 18 -0.78 -19.77 12.02
CA ARG A 18 -2.10 -19.83 11.36
C ARG A 18 -1.95 -20.13 9.89
N LEU A 19 -2.70 -21.12 9.42
CA LEU A 19 -2.95 -21.41 8.01
C LEU A 19 -4.35 -20.89 7.67
N GLY A 20 -4.48 -20.12 6.60
CA GLY A 20 -5.78 -19.60 6.18
C GLY A 20 -5.81 -19.14 4.74
N ARG A 21 -6.98 -18.67 4.29
CA ARG A 21 -7.21 -18.13 2.95
C ARG A 21 -7.84 -16.75 3.04
N LEU A 22 -7.31 -15.79 2.30
CA LEU A 22 -7.91 -14.48 2.11
C LEU A 22 -8.57 -14.46 0.73
N HIS A 23 -9.89 -14.41 0.71
CA HIS A 23 -10.70 -14.28 -0.48
C HIS A 23 -10.82 -12.80 -0.83
N THR A 24 -10.49 -12.44 -2.07
CA THR A 24 -10.52 -11.06 -2.59
C THR A 24 -11.20 -11.03 -3.97
N PRO A 25 -11.56 -9.85 -4.50
CA PRO A 25 -12.17 -9.75 -5.83
C PRO A 25 -11.34 -10.35 -6.97
N HIS A 26 -10.00 -10.27 -6.89
CA HIS A 26 -9.10 -10.75 -7.95
C HIS A 26 -8.42 -12.10 -7.64
N GLY A 27 -8.85 -12.82 -6.60
CA GLY A 27 -8.35 -14.17 -6.33
C GLY A 27 -8.30 -14.55 -4.85
N VAL A 28 -7.82 -15.77 -4.58
CA VAL A 28 -7.61 -16.29 -3.23
C VAL A 28 -6.12 -16.31 -2.93
N ILE A 29 -5.76 -15.83 -1.73
CA ILE A 29 -4.38 -15.81 -1.22
C ILE A 29 -4.29 -16.80 -0.06
N GLU A 30 -3.36 -17.75 -0.13
CA GLU A 30 -3.04 -18.65 0.98
C GLU A 30 -2.10 -17.94 1.95
N THR A 31 -2.40 -18.03 3.25
CA THR A 31 -1.66 -17.35 4.32
C THR A 31 -0.98 -18.38 5.23
N PRO A 32 0.28 -18.15 5.67
CA PRO A 32 1.07 -16.92 5.53
C PRO A 32 1.63 -16.70 4.11
N ILE A 33 1.70 -15.43 3.69
CA ILE A 33 2.14 -15.03 2.34
C ILE A 33 3.22 -13.96 2.42
N PHE A 34 4.15 -13.99 1.46
CA PHE A 34 5.09 -12.91 1.19
C PHE A 34 4.62 -12.11 -0.02
N MET A 35 4.72 -10.78 0.05
CA MET A 35 4.30 -9.87 -1.03
C MET A 35 5.52 -9.21 -1.68
N PRO A 36 5.83 -9.52 -2.96
CA PRO A 36 6.80 -8.75 -3.73
C PRO A 36 6.36 -7.28 -3.84
N VAL A 37 7.32 -6.36 -3.80
CA VAL A 37 7.06 -4.91 -3.80
C VAL A 37 7.25 -4.32 -5.20
N GLY A 38 6.19 -3.73 -5.73
CA GLY A 38 6.19 -2.91 -6.93
C GLY A 38 6.27 -1.42 -6.58
N THR A 39 7.26 -0.71 -7.14
CA THR A 39 7.52 0.69 -6.81
C THR A 39 6.90 1.66 -7.83
N GLN A 40 6.73 1.25 -9.09
CA GLN A 40 6.13 2.09 -10.15
C GLN A 40 5.32 1.21 -11.11
N ALA A 41 4.26 0.57 -10.59
CA ALA A 41 3.48 -0.41 -11.35
C ALA A 41 4.33 -1.56 -11.93
N THR A 42 5.46 -1.88 -11.30
CA THR A 42 6.33 -3.00 -11.69
C THR A 42 7.11 -3.47 -10.48
N VAL A 43 7.27 -4.79 -10.35
CA VAL A 43 8.34 -5.37 -9.53
C VAL A 43 9.63 -5.24 -10.34
N LYS A 44 10.70 -4.76 -9.71
CA LYS A 44 11.92 -4.44 -10.44
C LYS A 44 12.55 -5.73 -11.00
N SER A 45 12.89 -5.68 -12.28
CA SER A 45 13.55 -6.78 -13.00
C SER A 45 12.75 -8.07 -13.14
N MET A 46 11.43 -8.03 -12.93
CA MET A 46 10.56 -9.19 -13.10
C MET A 46 9.30 -8.83 -13.89
N THR A 47 8.89 -9.70 -14.81
CA THR A 47 7.59 -9.58 -15.49
C THR A 47 6.44 -10.10 -14.61
N PRO A 48 5.19 -9.68 -14.87
CA PRO A 48 4.02 -10.29 -14.23
C PRO A 48 3.97 -11.81 -14.41
N GLU A 49 4.40 -12.33 -15.56
CA GLU A 49 4.42 -13.76 -15.85
C GLU A 49 5.42 -14.51 -14.95
N GLU A 50 6.64 -13.99 -14.80
CA GLU A 50 7.65 -14.57 -13.90
C GLU A 50 7.18 -14.59 -12.44
N LEU A 51 6.49 -13.54 -12.00
CA LEU A 51 5.88 -13.49 -10.67
C LEU A 51 4.80 -14.57 -10.48
N LYS A 52 4.00 -14.84 -11.53
CA LYS A 52 3.00 -15.91 -11.49
C LYS A 52 3.67 -17.29 -11.45
N GLU A 53 4.76 -17.49 -12.19
CA GLU A 53 5.53 -18.74 -12.24
C GLU A 53 6.16 -19.09 -10.88
N ILE A 54 6.69 -18.11 -10.16
CA ILE A 54 7.21 -18.33 -8.80
C ILE A 54 6.11 -18.46 -7.73
N GLY A 55 4.84 -18.44 -8.14
CA GLY A 55 3.70 -18.65 -7.25
C GLY A 55 3.27 -17.41 -6.46
N SER A 56 3.67 -16.20 -6.85
CA SER A 56 3.20 -14.98 -6.17
C SER A 56 1.69 -14.82 -6.34
N GLN A 57 0.96 -14.80 -5.22
CA GLN A 57 -0.50 -14.67 -5.22
C GLN A 57 -0.98 -13.23 -5.04
N ILE A 58 -0.10 -12.34 -4.58
CA ILE A 58 -0.40 -10.94 -4.31
C ILE A 58 0.91 -10.15 -4.35
N ILE A 59 0.81 -8.90 -4.77
CA ILE A 59 1.90 -7.93 -4.71
C ILE A 59 1.51 -6.71 -3.89
N LEU A 60 2.51 -6.02 -3.35
CA LEU A 60 2.36 -4.68 -2.78
C LEU A 60 2.71 -3.66 -3.87
N SER A 61 1.90 -2.64 -4.07
CA SER A 61 2.21 -1.53 -4.96
C SER A 61 2.30 -0.21 -4.19
N ASN A 62 3.30 0.59 -4.52
CA ASN A 62 3.56 1.83 -3.80
C ASN A 62 2.70 2.99 -4.30
N THR A 63 1.81 3.49 -3.46
CA THR A 63 0.90 4.59 -3.79
C THR A 63 1.63 5.91 -3.97
N TYR A 64 2.63 6.21 -3.14
CA TYR A 64 3.38 7.47 -3.22
C TYR A 64 4.04 7.62 -4.60
N HIS A 65 4.76 6.61 -5.05
CA HIS A 65 5.44 6.68 -6.35
C HIS A 65 4.46 6.76 -7.52
N LEU A 66 3.37 5.99 -7.49
CA LEU A 66 2.32 6.04 -8.52
C LEU A 66 1.60 7.39 -8.56
N TYR A 67 1.36 7.99 -7.39
CA TYR A 67 0.79 9.32 -7.27
C TYR A 67 1.70 10.38 -7.90
N MET A 68 3.01 10.31 -7.61
CA MET A 68 3.99 11.24 -8.17
C MET A 68 4.18 11.06 -9.67
N ARG A 69 4.27 9.82 -10.13
CA ARG A 69 4.39 9.48 -11.56
C ARG A 69 3.98 8.01 -11.77
N PRO A 70 3.03 7.72 -12.67
CA PRO A 70 2.48 8.61 -13.69
C PRO A 70 1.34 9.55 -13.23
N GLY A 71 0.84 9.37 -12.00
CA GLY A 71 -0.37 10.01 -11.52
C GLY A 71 -1.55 9.04 -11.51
N HIS A 72 -2.27 9.01 -10.39
CA HIS A 72 -3.41 8.11 -10.17
C HIS A 72 -4.57 8.30 -11.15
N ASP A 73 -4.82 9.51 -11.63
CA ASP A 73 -5.86 9.78 -12.64
C ASP A 73 -5.54 9.09 -13.97
N LEU A 74 -4.28 9.14 -14.41
CA LEU A 74 -3.83 8.46 -15.63
C LEU A 74 -3.96 6.93 -15.48
N VAL A 75 -3.58 6.38 -14.33
CA VAL A 75 -3.75 4.95 -14.06
C VAL A 75 -5.22 4.55 -14.09
N LYS A 76 -6.10 5.39 -13.53
CA LYS A 76 -7.55 5.19 -13.58
C LYS A 76 -8.08 5.21 -15.02
N GLU A 77 -7.65 6.18 -15.83
CA GLU A 77 -8.01 6.28 -17.26
C GLU A 77 -7.51 5.08 -18.07
N ALA A 78 -6.33 4.54 -17.73
CA ALA A 78 -5.80 3.30 -18.32
C ALA A 78 -6.56 2.03 -17.87
N GLY A 79 -7.59 2.16 -17.03
CA GLY A 79 -8.44 1.07 -16.59
C GLY A 79 -8.04 0.43 -15.27
N GLY A 80 -7.30 1.17 -14.42
CA GLY A 80 -6.85 0.73 -13.10
C GLY A 80 -5.48 0.08 -13.11
N LEU A 81 -4.92 -0.08 -11.91
CA LEU A 81 -3.54 -0.54 -11.70
C LEU A 81 -3.30 -1.95 -12.25
N HIS A 82 -4.25 -2.87 -12.06
CA HIS A 82 -4.19 -4.24 -12.59
C HIS A 82 -3.97 -4.25 -14.11
N LYS A 83 -4.76 -3.48 -14.87
CA LYS A 83 -4.60 -3.38 -16.33
C LYS A 83 -3.32 -2.65 -16.70
N PHE A 84 -3.01 -1.56 -16.01
CA PHE A 84 -1.83 -0.74 -16.28
C PHE A 84 -0.52 -1.54 -16.15
N MET A 85 -0.46 -2.50 -15.22
CA MET A 85 0.73 -3.32 -15.00
C MET A 85 0.63 -4.76 -15.52
N ASN A 86 -0.47 -5.12 -16.21
CA ASN A 86 -0.76 -6.48 -16.66
C ASN A 86 -0.72 -7.53 -15.52
N TRP A 87 -1.24 -7.17 -14.34
CA TRP A 87 -1.36 -8.07 -13.19
C TRP A 87 -2.83 -8.32 -12.87
N ASP A 88 -3.27 -9.57 -13.02
CA ASP A 88 -4.66 -10.02 -12.89
C ASP A 88 -4.97 -10.66 -11.52
N ARG A 89 -4.02 -10.61 -10.59
CA ARG A 89 -4.12 -11.15 -9.23
C ARG A 89 -4.25 -10.01 -8.22
N PRO A 90 -4.49 -10.31 -6.93
CA PRO A 90 -4.66 -9.28 -5.90
C PRO A 90 -3.50 -8.30 -5.79
N ILE A 91 -3.83 -7.04 -5.50
CA ILE A 91 -2.88 -5.96 -5.19
C ILE A 91 -3.21 -5.35 -3.84
N LEU A 92 -2.20 -5.20 -2.99
CA LEU A 92 -2.24 -4.34 -1.82
C LEU A 92 -1.57 -3.01 -2.16
N THR A 93 -2.20 -1.87 -1.88
CA THR A 93 -1.55 -0.57 -1.94
C THR A 93 -1.24 -0.08 -0.54
N ASP A 94 -0.01 0.42 -0.33
CA ASP A 94 0.30 1.17 0.88
C ASP A 94 -0.39 2.55 0.84
N SER A 95 -0.44 3.24 1.98
CA SER A 95 -1.10 4.54 2.07
C SER A 95 -0.27 5.68 1.48
N GLY A 96 1.03 5.44 1.21
CA GLY A 96 2.01 6.45 0.88
C GLY A 96 2.52 7.26 2.08
N GLY A 97 1.92 7.07 3.27
CA GLY A 97 2.30 7.78 4.50
C GLY A 97 3.78 7.59 4.78
N PHE A 98 4.22 6.34 4.93
CA PHE A 98 5.61 6.02 5.26
C PHE A 98 6.64 6.70 4.35
N GLN A 99 6.42 6.73 3.03
CA GLN A 99 7.33 7.39 2.09
C GLN A 99 7.38 8.88 2.34
N VAL A 100 6.23 9.53 2.52
CA VAL A 100 6.18 10.94 2.91
C VAL A 100 6.90 11.18 4.24
N PHE A 101 6.75 10.29 5.23
CA PHE A 101 7.47 10.33 6.51
C PHE A 101 8.96 9.93 6.41
N SER A 102 9.42 9.39 5.29
CA SER A 102 10.85 9.14 5.05
C SER A 102 11.57 10.35 4.43
N LEU A 103 10.84 11.35 3.90
CA LEU A 103 11.41 12.55 3.28
C LEU A 103 12.04 13.56 4.27
N GLY A 104 12.09 13.22 5.56
CA GLY A 104 12.74 14.02 6.60
C GLY A 104 12.26 15.48 6.63
N PRO A 105 13.14 16.48 6.48
CA PRO A 105 12.81 17.91 6.61
C PRO A 105 11.93 18.47 5.49
N LEU A 106 11.67 17.70 4.43
CA LEU A 106 10.86 18.15 3.30
C LEU A 106 9.36 18.03 3.55
N ARG A 107 8.94 17.67 4.77
CA ARG A 107 7.54 17.50 5.16
C ARG A 107 7.13 18.39 6.33
N LYS A 108 5.83 18.66 6.43
CA LYS A 108 5.18 19.27 7.59
C LYS A 108 3.91 18.47 7.90
N ILE A 109 3.88 17.87 9.09
CA ILE A 109 2.75 17.08 9.58
C ILE A 109 1.79 18.02 10.31
N THR A 110 0.51 17.86 10.05
CA THR A 110 -0.60 18.57 10.68
C THR A 110 -1.73 17.58 10.97
N GLU A 111 -2.76 18.00 11.72
CA GLU A 111 -3.94 17.15 11.95
C GLU A 111 -4.65 16.76 10.65
N GLU A 112 -4.73 17.70 9.72
CA GLU A 112 -5.40 17.49 8.43
C GLU A 112 -4.64 16.55 7.49
N GLY A 113 -3.38 16.24 7.77
CA GLY A 113 -2.53 15.42 6.91
C GLY A 113 -1.11 15.95 6.79
N VAL A 114 -0.43 15.61 5.70
CA VAL A 114 0.98 15.92 5.50
C VAL A 114 1.20 16.76 4.25
N HIS A 115 1.84 17.91 4.44
CA HIS A 115 2.41 18.70 3.36
C HIS A 115 3.84 18.23 3.09
N PHE A 116 4.21 18.07 1.82
CA PHE A 116 5.59 17.72 1.46
C PHE A 116 5.99 18.33 0.13
N ARG A 117 7.30 18.35 -0.14
CA ARG A 117 7.83 18.70 -1.46
C ARG A 117 8.24 17.43 -2.21
N SER A 118 7.83 17.37 -3.46
CA SER A 118 8.27 16.38 -4.43
C SER A 118 9.80 16.36 -4.53
N HIS A 119 10.39 15.17 -4.48
CA HIS A 119 11.81 14.96 -4.75
C HIS A 119 12.14 14.97 -6.26
N ILE A 120 11.11 15.00 -7.12
CA ILE A 120 11.26 14.97 -8.58
C ILE A 120 11.40 16.39 -9.14
N ASP A 121 10.53 17.31 -8.72
CA ASP A 121 10.40 18.65 -9.29
C ASP A 121 10.31 19.77 -8.22
N GLY A 122 10.28 19.41 -6.93
CA GLY A 122 10.17 20.38 -5.83
C GLY A 122 8.77 20.96 -5.60
N CYS A 123 7.76 20.53 -6.37
CA CYS A 123 6.37 20.96 -6.20
C CYS A 123 5.85 20.61 -4.81
N LYS A 124 4.98 21.47 -4.27
CA LYS A 124 4.32 21.23 -2.98
C LYS A 124 3.10 20.37 -3.18
N HIS A 125 2.99 19.31 -2.39
CA HIS A 125 1.85 18.41 -2.35
C HIS A 125 1.26 18.35 -0.94
N PHE A 126 0.01 17.94 -0.86
CA PHE A 126 -0.71 17.69 0.38
C PHE A 126 -1.46 16.37 0.26
N ILE A 127 -1.29 15.48 1.24
CA ILE A 127 -2.03 14.23 1.35
C ILE A 127 -2.69 14.18 2.73
N SER A 128 -4.02 14.13 2.72
CA SER A 128 -4.88 13.79 3.87
C SER A 128 -5.30 12.31 3.81
N PRO A 129 -5.90 11.76 4.88
CA PRO A 129 -6.50 10.42 4.83
C PRO A 129 -7.52 10.26 3.68
N GLU A 130 -8.37 11.26 3.45
CA GLU A 130 -9.36 11.25 2.36
C GLU A 130 -8.67 11.22 1.00
N LYS A 131 -7.61 12.03 0.81
CA LYS A 131 -6.87 12.04 -0.45
C LYS A 131 -6.13 10.72 -0.67
N ALA A 132 -5.56 10.13 0.37
CA ALA A 132 -4.92 8.81 0.28
C ALA A 132 -5.93 7.72 -0.13
N MET A 133 -7.15 7.76 0.40
CA MET A 133 -8.22 6.87 -0.01
C MET A 133 -8.68 7.13 -1.45
N GLU A 134 -8.82 8.38 -1.86
CA GLU A 134 -9.16 8.76 -3.23
C GLU A 134 -8.14 8.20 -4.24
N ILE A 135 -6.85 8.38 -3.94
CA ILE A 135 -5.75 7.88 -4.77
C ILE A 135 -5.82 6.35 -4.87
N GLN A 136 -5.91 5.63 -3.75
CA GLN A 136 -5.96 4.16 -3.76
C GLN A 136 -7.21 3.62 -4.48
N ASN A 137 -8.36 4.29 -4.35
CA ASN A 137 -9.57 3.96 -5.11
C ASN A 137 -9.39 4.20 -6.61
N ALA A 138 -8.70 5.27 -7.02
CA ALA A 138 -8.38 5.52 -8.43
C ALA A 138 -7.41 4.47 -9.00
N LEU A 139 -6.45 3.99 -8.19
CA LEU A 139 -5.59 2.87 -8.54
C LEU A 139 -6.36 1.56 -8.63
N GLY A 140 -7.40 1.37 -7.82
CA GLY A 140 -8.28 0.20 -7.88
C GLY A 140 -7.68 -1.07 -7.27
N SER A 141 -6.91 -0.94 -6.19
CA SER A 141 -6.34 -2.09 -5.48
C SER A 141 -7.39 -2.88 -4.70
N ASP A 142 -7.08 -4.15 -4.41
CA ASP A 142 -7.95 -5.04 -3.63
C ASP A 142 -7.92 -4.71 -2.14
N ILE A 143 -6.73 -4.36 -1.63
CA ILE A 143 -6.48 -4.06 -0.22
C ILE A 143 -5.83 -2.69 -0.15
N MET A 144 -6.48 -1.76 0.53
CA MET A 144 -6.00 -0.39 0.73
C MET A 144 -5.58 -0.21 2.18
N MET A 145 -4.39 0.33 2.39
CA MET A 145 -3.92 0.65 3.73
C MET A 145 -4.46 2.01 4.17
N ALA A 146 -4.84 2.09 5.45
CA ALA A 146 -5.17 3.36 6.08
C ALA A 146 -3.97 4.29 6.10
N PHE A 147 -4.21 5.60 5.98
CA PHE A 147 -3.17 6.60 6.09
C PHE A 147 -2.85 6.85 7.57
N ASP A 148 -1.59 6.66 7.94
CA ASP A 148 -1.11 6.62 9.33
C ASP A 148 0.16 7.45 9.51
N GLU A 149 0.45 7.87 10.75
CA GLU A 149 1.73 8.50 11.09
C GLU A 149 2.73 7.46 11.59
N CYS A 150 3.76 7.19 10.77
CA CYS A 150 4.86 6.34 11.21
C CYS A 150 5.83 7.12 12.11
N ALA A 151 5.71 6.94 13.43
CA ALA A 151 6.63 7.51 14.40
C ALA A 151 8.07 6.99 14.20
N PRO A 152 9.10 7.85 14.30
CA PRO A 152 10.48 7.42 14.16
C PRO A 152 10.91 6.52 15.33
N TYR A 153 11.96 5.73 15.11
CA TYR A 153 12.61 4.96 16.17
C TYR A 153 14.11 5.27 16.20
N PRO A 154 14.69 5.66 17.36
CA PRO A 154 14.01 5.91 18.64
C PRO A 154 13.20 7.22 18.66
N ALA A 155 12.18 7.31 19.51
CA ALA A 155 11.39 8.52 19.79
C ALA A 155 10.98 8.56 21.27
N ASP A 156 10.65 9.75 21.78
CA ASP A 156 10.13 9.91 23.13
C ASP A 156 8.70 9.36 23.25
N ARG A 157 8.33 8.97 24.47
CA ARG A 157 7.03 8.35 24.74
C ARG A 157 5.86 9.28 24.42
N GLU A 158 6.02 10.58 24.62
CA GLU A 158 4.97 11.57 24.36
C GLU A 158 4.70 11.68 22.86
N TYR A 159 5.75 11.79 22.04
CA TYR A 159 5.63 11.78 20.59
C TYR A 159 4.97 10.50 20.06
N VAL A 160 5.41 9.32 20.55
CA VAL A 160 4.82 8.03 20.14
C VAL A 160 3.33 7.97 20.50
N LYS A 161 2.96 8.44 21.68
CA LYS A 161 1.54 8.51 22.11
C LYS A 161 0.73 9.42 21.17
N ASN A 162 1.23 10.62 20.88
CA ASN A 162 0.53 11.58 20.03
C ASN A 162 0.41 11.06 18.58
N SER A 163 1.41 10.34 18.07
CA SER A 163 1.36 9.71 16.73
C SER A 163 0.32 8.58 16.67
N LEU A 164 0.23 7.80 17.75
CA LEU A 164 -0.77 6.74 17.89
C LEU A 164 -2.19 7.31 17.98
N GLU A 165 -2.39 8.41 18.70
CA GLU A 165 -3.72 9.05 18.81
C GLU A 165 -4.16 9.72 17.49
N ARG A 166 -3.22 10.12 16.63
CA ARG A 166 -3.48 10.68 15.29
C ARG A 166 -3.79 9.61 14.24
N THR A 167 -3.25 8.40 14.43
CA THR A 167 -3.40 7.26 13.49
C THR A 167 -4.74 6.56 13.69
#